data_AF-A0A1X1WFK6-F1
#
_entry.id   AF-A0A1X1WFK6-F1
#
_cell.length_a   1.000
_cell.length_b   1.000
_cell.length_c   1.000
_cell.angle_alpha   90.00
_cell.angle_beta   90.00
_cell.angle_gamma   90.00
#
_symmetry.space_group_name_H-M   'P 1'
#
loop_
_entity.id
_entity.type
_entity.pdbx_description
1 polymer ?
#
loop_
_entity_poly.entity_id
_entity_poly.type
_entity_poly.pdbx_seq_one_letter_code
_entity_poly.pdbx_strand_id
1 'polypeptide(L)'
;MQQSPAETGAVQPAPTPMFTRQGWSYSNITTLDSGAVAFTAHEDRRGAPSAEMIQVLDKGSSLPRTTVTDLGSNFICQSSPRGGQVCYASQAPTWGAGDLVAYLDSSPEMYLVVTDIDNRDPKRLDTSADSFALPPSSRS
;
A
#
# COMPACT_ATOMS: atom_id res chain seq x y z
N MET A 1 17.85 42.48 40.75
CA MET A 1 16.83 42.00 39.79
C MET A 1 17.52 41.03 38.85
N GLN A 2 17.13 39.74 38.92
CA GLN A 2 17.62 38.69 38.04
C GLN A 2 16.93 38.86 36.68
N GLN A 3 17.69 38.93 35.58
CA GLN A 3 17.15 38.78 34.22
C GLN A 3 17.40 37.34 33.76
N SER A 4 16.32 36.65 33.40
CA SER A 4 16.34 35.27 32.90
C SER A 4 17.06 35.17 31.54
N PRO A 5 17.75 34.05 31.25
CA PRO A 5 18.37 33.84 29.95
C PRO A 5 17.32 33.46 28.89
N ALA A 6 17.60 33.91 27.67
CA ALA A 6 16.76 33.89 26.48
C ALA A 6 16.16 32.50 26.15
N GLU A 7 14.86 32.49 25.83
CA GLU A 7 14.25 31.44 25.01
C GLU A 7 14.93 31.46 23.65
N THR A 8 15.90 30.56 23.48
CA THR A 8 16.49 30.26 22.18
C THR A 8 15.44 29.43 21.46
N GLY A 9 14.68 30.05 20.56
CA GLY A 9 13.72 29.35 19.70
C GLY A 9 14.46 28.29 18.90
N ALA A 10 14.41 27.04 19.38
CA ALA A 10 15.02 25.91 18.72
C ALA A 10 14.32 25.72 17.37
N VAL A 11 15.05 25.97 16.28
CA VAL A 11 14.58 25.66 14.94
C VAL A 11 14.40 24.15 14.87
N GLN A 12 13.15 23.71 14.67
CA GLN A 12 12.84 22.29 14.56
C GLN A 12 13.57 21.73 13.33
N PRO A 13 14.30 20.61 13.44
CA PRO A 13 15.05 20.05 12.32
C PRO A 13 14.13 19.77 11.14
N ALA A 14 14.56 20.12 9.94
CA ALA A 14 13.81 19.76 8.73
C ALA A 14 13.75 18.24 8.57
N PRO A 15 12.60 17.67 8.16
CA PRO A 15 12.50 16.24 7.84
C PRO A 15 13.57 15.86 6.83
N THR A 16 14.33 14.81 7.12
CA THR A 16 15.31 14.26 6.18
C THR A 16 14.61 13.28 5.25
N PRO A 17 14.65 13.45 3.92
CA PRO A 17 14.12 12.46 2.99
C PRO A 17 14.86 11.13 3.17
N MET A 18 14.12 10.05 3.46
CA MET A 18 14.72 8.74 3.70
C MET A 18 15.08 8.00 2.41
N PHE A 19 14.30 8.19 1.35
CA PHE A 19 14.48 7.55 0.06
C PHE A 19 13.81 8.39 -1.03
N THR A 20 14.49 8.60 -2.16
CA THR A 20 13.94 9.26 -3.33
C THR A 20 14.21 8.42 -4.57
N ARG A 21 13.15 8.11 -5.32
CA ARG A 21 13.23 7.43 -6.61
C ARG A 21 12.47 8.26 -7.63
N GLN A 22 13.20 8.82 -8.60
CA GLN A 22 12.60 9.69 -9.60
C GLN A 22 11.65 8.90 -10.50
N GLY A 23 10.46 9.47 -10.78
CA GLY A 23 9.44 8.81 -11.60
C GLY A 23 8.62 7.74 -10.85
N TRP A 24 8.59 7.82 -9.52
CA TRP A 24 7.81 6.94 -8.67
C TRP A 24 6.87 7.74 -7.78
N SER A 25 5.69 7.19 -7.55
CA SER A 25 4.71 7.66 -6.58
C SER A 25 4.50 6.60 -5.49
N TYR A 26 4.08 7.05 -4.31
CA TYR A 26 3.92 6.20 -3.12
C TYR A 26 2.54 6.42 -2.49
N SER A 27 1.92 5.34 -2.02
CA SER A 27 0.59 5.34 -1.41
C SER A 27 0.48 4.26 -0.32
N ASN A 28 -0.66 4.19 0.38
CA ASN A 28 -0.97 3.17 1.41
C ASN A 28 0.16 2.98 2.45
N ILE A 29 0.70 4.09 2.94
CA ILE A 29 1.83 4.10 3.87
C ILE A 29 1.35 3.73 5.28
N THR A 30 1.99 2.75 5.90
CA THR A 30 1.73 2.33 7.28
C THR A 30 3.02 2.06 8.05
N THR A 31 2.97 2.16 9.37
CA THR A 31 4.02 1.68 10.28
C THR A 31 3.70 0.27 10.73
N LEU A 32 4.69 -0.61 10.68
CA LEU A 32 4.61 -1.98 11.17
C LEU A 32 4.98 -2.06 12.66
N ASP A 33 4.60 -3.15 13.34
CA ASP A 33 4.89 -3.35 14.77
C ASP A 33 6.41 -3.40 15.05
N SER A 34 7.19 -3.86 14.06
CA SER A 34 8.65 -3.84 14.08
C SER A 34 9.28 -2.43 14.03
N GLY A 35 8.47 -1.39 13.77
CA GLY A 35 8.92 -0.02 13.50
C GLY A 35 9.44 0.20 12.09
N ALA A 36 9.29 -0.78 11.20
CA ALA A 36 9.46 -0.61 9.76
C ALA A 36 8.30 0.21 9.17
N VAL A 37 8.49 0.74 7.96
CA VAL A 37 7.45 1.46 7.22
C VAL A 37 7.13 0.70 5.96
N ALA A 38 5.87 0.30 5.78
CA ALA A 38 5.40 -0.35 4.57
C ALA A 38 4.58 0.62 3.71
N PHE A 39 4.67 0.47 2.40
CA PHE A 39 4.01 1.36 1.44
C PHE A 39 3.82 0.68 0.09
N THR A 40 2.84 1.15 -0.67
CA THR A 40 2.70 0.81 -2.09
C THR A 40 3.57 1.76 -2.90
N ALA A 41 4.38 1.22 -3.81
CA ALA A 41 5.20 1.95 -4.75
C ALA A 41 4.69 1.74 -6.18
N HIS A 42 4.55 2.83 -6.92
CA HIS A 42 4.06 2.85 -8.29
C HIS A 42 5.08 3.57 -9.18
N GLU A 43 5.41 2.97 -10.33
CA GLU A 43 6.26 3.62 -11.33
C GLU A 43 5.39 4.42 -12.31
N ASP A 44 5.62 5.74 -12.37
CA ASP A 44 4.88 6.65 -13.24
C ASP A 44 5.40 6.57 -14.69
N ARG A 45 5.22 5.43 -15.37
CA ARG A 45 5.53 5.27 -16.80
C ARG A 45 4.33 5.62 -17.67
N ARG A 46 4.52 6.58 -18.59
CA ARG A 46 3.55 6.83 -19.66
C ARG A 46 3.47 5.60 -20.59
N GLY A 47 2.27 5.01 -20.71
CA GLY A 47 1.93 4.07 -21.77
C GLY A 47 2.22 2.59 -21.51
N ALA A 48 2.53 2.19 -20.27
CA ALA A 48 2.65 0.79 -19.87
C ALA A 48 1.70 0.50 -18.70
N PRO A 49 1.19 -0.74 -18.54
CA PRO A 49 0.51 -1.12 -17.31
C PRO A 49 1.50 -0.93 -16.15
N SER A 50 1.09 -0.10 -15.20
CA SER A 50 1.87 0.21 -14.01
C SER A 50 1.95 -1.02 -13.11
N ALA A 51 3.17 -1.52 -12.85
CA ALA A 51 3.37 -2.55 -11.85
C ALA A 51 3.41 -1.87 -10.46
N GLU A 52 2.31 -1.95 -9.73
CA GLU A 52 2.29 -1.57 -8.32
C GLU A 52 2.93 -2.68 -7.47
N MET A 53 3.69 -2.28 -6.47
CA MET A 53 4.42 -3.18 -5.58
C MET A 53 4.23 -2.78 -4.11
N ILE A 54 4.22 -3.75 -3.20
CA ILE A 54 4.35 -3.47 -1.77
C ILE A 54 5.82 -3.53 -1.41
N GLN A 55 6.28 -2.48 -0.73
CA GLN A 55 7.64 -2.37 -0.22
C GLN A 55 7.64 -2.12 1.28
N VAL A 56 8.73 -2.52 1.92
CA VAL A 56 9.00 -2.32 3.35
C VAL A 56 10.35 -1.67 3.50
N LEU A 57 10.41 -0.53 4.17
CA LEU A 57 11.62 0.10 4.65
C LEU A 57 11.84 -0.31 6.10
N ASP A 58 12.76 -1.25 6.31
CA ASP A 58 13.10 -1.73 7.65
C ASP A 58 13.74 -0.61 8.49
N LYS A 59 13.53 -0.63 9.80
CA LYS A 59 14.05 0.39 10.72
C LYS A 59 15.57 0.52 10.60
N GLY A 60 16.05 1.71 10.26
CA GLY A 60 17.49 2.00 10.09
C GLY A 60 18.05 1.60 8.73
N SER A 61 17.24 1.03 7.84
CA SER A 61 17.61 0.84 6.44
C SER A 61 17.46 2.14 5.66
N SER A 62 18.29 2.30 4.62
CA SER A 62 18.14 3.35 3.60
C SER A 62 17.52 2.82 2.30
N LEU A 63 17.32 1.49 2.20
CA LEU A 63 16.81 0.84 1.01
C LEU A 63 15.56 0.01 1.36
N PRO A 64 14.43 0.25 0.69
CA PRO A 64 13.25 -0.57 0.86
C PRO A 64 13.42 -1.94 0.18
N ARG A 65 12.91 -3.00 0.81
CA ARG A 65 12.77 -4.33 0.21
C ARG A 65 11.39 -4.47 -0.43
N THR A 66 11.32 -5.14 -1.57
CA THR A 66 10.03 -5.51 -2.19
C THR A 66 9.49 -6.78 -1.55
N THR A 67 8.23 -6.76 -1.13
CA THR A 67 7.55 -7.92 -0.55
C THR A 67 6.48 -8.50 -1.46
N VAL A 68 5.82 -7.67 -2.26
CA VAL A 68 4.82 -8.08 -3.25
C VAL A 68 5.07 -7.37 -4.57
N THR A 69 5.01 -8.11 -5.68
CA THR A 69 5.02 -7.57 -7.04
C THR A 69 3.67 -7.79 -7.71
N ASP A 70 3.43 -7.04 -8.78
CA ASP A 70 2.30 -7.27 -9.70
C ASP A 70 0.95 -7.26 -8.98
N LEU A 71 0.71 -6.22 -8.18
CA LEU A 71 -0.60 -6.00 -7.57
C LEU A 71 -1.64 -5.81 -8.69
N GLY A 72 -2.72 -6.59 -8.59
CA GLY A 72 -3.88 -6.43 -9.44
C GLY A 72 -4.56 -5.11 -9.09
N SER A 73 -4.41 -4.12 -9.96
CA SER A 73 -5.14 -2.86 -9.84
C SER A 73 -6.33 -2.91 -10.78
N ASN A 74 -7.51 -3.04 -10.20
CA ASN A 74 -8.75 -2.84 -10.94
C ASN A 74 -8.94 -1.33 -11.13
N PHE A 75 -9.02 -0.86 -12.36
CA PHE A 75 -9.14 0.57 -12.64
C PHE A 75 -10.56 0.91 -13.10
N ILE A 76 -11.21 1.84 -12.39
CA ILE A 76 -12.42 2.48 -12.91
C ILE A 76 -11.97 3.67 -13.73
N CYS A 77 -12.25 3.59 -15.03
CA CYS A 77 -11.92 4.65 -15.95
C CYS A 77 -13.15 5.46 -16.33
N GLN A 78 -13.08 6.77 -16.13
CA GLN A 78 -14.12 7.71 -16.50
C GLN A 78 -13.66 8.56 -17.68
N SER A 79 -14.53 8.75 -18.68
CA SER A 79 -14.28 9.67 -19.77
C SER A 79 -14.33 11.12 -19.24
N SER A 80 -13.31 11.91 -19.55
CA SER A 80 -13.27 13.32 -19.20
C SER A 80 -14.02 14.16 -20.24
N PRO A 81 -14.67 15.27 -19.84
CA PRO A 81 -15.35 16.18 -20.77
C PRO A 81 -14.43 16.81 -21.84
N ARG A 82 -13.10 16.75 -21.65
CA ARG A 82 -12.09 17.28 -22.58
C ARG A 82 -11.53 16.23 -23.55
N GLY A 83 -12.12 15.04 -23.61
CA GLY A 83 -11.74 14.00 -24.57
C GLY A 83 -10.56 13.12 -24.12
N GLY A 84 -10.38 12.92 -22.82
CA GLY A 84 -9.42 11.95 -22.26
C GLY A 84 -10.10 10.89 -21.40
N GLN A 85 -9.34 9.91 -20.91
CA GLN A 85 -9.82 8.91 -19.96
C GLN A 85 -8.99 9.06 -18.67
N VAL A 86 -9.68 9.18 -17.53
CA VAL A 86 -9.04 9.21 -16.22
C VAL A 86 -9.36 7.89 -15.53
N CYS A 87 -8.34 7.10 -15.25
CA CYS A 87 -8.45 5.83 -14.57
C CYS A 87 -8.02 5.99 -13.12
N TYR A 88 -8.82 5.47 -12.20
CA TYR A 88 -8.52 5.43 -10.77
C TYR A 88 -8.48 3.98 -10.32
N ALA A 89 -7.50 3.62 -9.51
CA ALA A 89 -7.51 2.31 -8.84
C ALA A 89 -8.76 2.23 -7.96
N SER A 90 -9.63 1.27 -8.23
CA SER A 90 -10.88 1.06 -7.50
C SER A 90 -10.66 0.28 -6.20
N GLN A 91 -9.55 -0.46 -6.11
CA GLN A 91 -9.22 -1.32 -4.98
C GLN A 91 -7.72 -1.21 -4.69
N ALA A 92 -7.37 -0.71 -3.51
CA ALA A 92 -6.00 -0.54 -3.04
C ALA A 92 -5.69 -1.56 -1.91
N PRO A 93 -4.41 -1.93 -1.71
CA PRO A 93 -3.99 -2.72 -0.56
C PRO A 93 -4.49 -2.13 0.76
N THR A 94 -4.98 -2.99 1.64
CA THR A 94 -5.49 -2.59 2.96
C THR A 94 -4.69 -3.29 4.06
N TRP A 95 -4.23 -2.49 5.03
CA TRP A 95 -3.48 -2.97 6.18
C TRP A 95 -4.40 -3.36 7.32
N GLY A 96 -4.13 -4.53 7.92
CA GLY A 96 -4.79 -5.05 9.10
C GLY A 96 -3.86 -5.04 10.32
N ALA A 97 -4.41 -5.42 11.47
CA ALA A 97 -3.61 -5.63 12.68
C ALA A 97 -2.62 -6.79 12.49
N GLY A 98 -1.45 -6.69 13.15
CA GLY A 98 -0.41 -7.72 13.13
C GLY A 98 0.34 -7.82 11.80
N ASP A 99 0.64 -6.67 11.17
CA ASP A 99 1.43 -6.56 9.94
C ASP A 99 0.89 -7.37 8.74
N LEU A 100 -0.43 -7.61 8.76
CA LEU A 100 -1.17 -8.24 7.67
C LEU A 100 -1.53 -7.22 6.60
N VAL A 101 -1.42 -7.62 5.34
CA VAL A 101 -1.91 -6.85 4.20
C VAL A 101 -2.83 -7.68 3.33
N ALA A 102 -3.97 -7.10 2.96
CA ALA A 102 -4.90 -7.66 2.00
C ALA A 102 -4.81 -6.90 0.67
N TYR A 103 -4.71 -7.60 -0.45
CA TYR A 103 -4.63 -7.01 -1.80
C TYR A 103 -5.18 -7.97 -2.85
N LEU A 104 -5.45 -7.47 -4.06
CA LEU A 104 -5.76 -8.34 -5.20
C LEU A 104 -4.49 -8.67 -5.98
N ASP A 105 -4.31 -9.94 -6.36
CA ASP A 105 -3.25 -10.29 -7.30
C ASP A 105 -3.63 -9.92 -8.74
N SER A 106 -2.64 -9.87 -9.63
CA SER A 106 -2.83 -9.55 -11.06
C SER A 106 -3.23 -10.75 -11.92
N SER A 107 -3.64 -11.86 -11.30
CA SER A 107 -4.12 -13.01 -12.05
C SER A 107 -5.44 -12.68 -12.78
N PRO A 108 -5.77 -13.38 -13.88
CA PRO A 108 -7.06 -13.19 -14.56
C PRO A 108 -8.27 -13.33 -13.63
N GLU A 109 -8.16 -14.17 -12.60
CA GLU A 109 -9.19 -14.42 -11.60
C GLU A 109 -9.19 -13.38 -10.45
N MET A 110 -8.16 -12.55 -10.34
CA MET A 110 -8.02 -11.46 -9.35
C MET A 110 -8.30 -11.93 -7.91
N TYR A 111 -7.49 -12.85 -7.41
CA TYR A 111 -7.67 -13.43 -6.07
C TYR A 111 -7.42 -12.37 -4.99
N LEU A 112 -8.22 -12.43 -3.91
CA LEU A 112 -7.90 -11.72 -2.68
C LEU A 112 -6.77 -12.46 -1.96
N VAL A 113 -5.64 -11.80 -1.80
CA VAL A 113 -4.47 -12.33 -1.10
C VAL A 113 -4.34 -11.62 0.24
N VAL A 114 -4.17 -12.39 1.30
CA VAL A 114 -3.82 -11.89 2.62
C VAL A 114 -2.43 -12.40 2.96
N THR A 115 -1.50 -11.48 3.22
CA THR A 115 -0.10 -11.80 3.47
C THR A 115 0.34 -11.22 4.79
N ASP A 116 0.98 -12.03 5.61
CA ASP A 116 1.82 -11.58 6.73
C ASP A 116 3.16 -11.09 6.16
N ILE A 117 3.45 -9.79 6.30
CA ILE A 117 4.64 -9.16 5.71
C ILE A 117 5.95 -9.60 6.36
N ASP A 118 5.90 -10.01 7.62
CA ASP A 118 7.07 -10.43 8.38
C ASP A 118 7.36 -11.91 8.14
N ASN A 119 6.33 -12.75 8.15
CA ASN A 119 6.49 -14.20 7.92
C ASN A 119 6.48 -14.60 6.43
N ARG A 120 6.14 -13.67 5.53
CA ARG A 120 6.07 -13.89 4.07
C ARG A 120 5.24 -15.11 3.68
N ASP A 121 4.13 -15.33 4.37
CA ASP A 121 3.22 -16.46 4.14
C ASP A 121 1.93 -15.96 3.45
N PRO A 122 1.91 -15.82 2.11
CA PRO A 122 0.75 -15.33 1.38
C PRO A 122 -0.34 -16.40 1.30
N LYS A 123 -1.54 -16.07 1.79
CA LYS A 123 -2.73 -16.92 1.69
C LYS A 123 -3.69 -16.35 0.65
N ARG A 124 -3.94 -17.12 -0.40
CA ARG A 124 -4.96 -16.79 -1.41
C ARG A 124 -6.33 -17.21 -0.91
N LEU A 125 -7.28 -16.30 -1.03
CA LEU A 125 -8.69 -16.54 -0.78
C LEU A 125 -9.42 -16.47 -2.12
N ASP A 126 -10.16 -17.53 -2.44
CA ASP A 126 -11.04 -17.52 -3.59
C ASP A 126 -12.23 -16.58 -3.32
N THR A 127 -12.40 -15.59 -4.18
CA THR A 127 -13.48 -14.60 -4.12
C THR A 127 -14.66 -14.98 -5.00
N SER A 128 -14.63 -16.16 -5.64
CA SER A 128 -15.77 -16.69 -6.38
C SER A 128 -17.02 -16.74 -5.48
N ALA A 129 -18.16 -16.31 -6.05
CA ALA A 129 -19.39 -16.02 -5.31
C ALA A 129 -19.93 -17.21 -4.47
N ASP A 130 -19.50 -18.43 -4.77
CA ASP A 130 -19.94 -19.64 -4.08
C ASP A 130 -19.26 -19.86 -2.72
N SER A 131 -18.12 -19.22 -2.46
CA SER A 131 -17.37 -19.37 -1.19
C SER A 131 -17.99 -18.59 -0.02
N PHE A 132 -18.90 -17.65 -0.30
CA PHE A 132 -19.62 -16.85 0.70
C PHE A 132 -21.10 -17.23 0.84
N ALA A 133 -21.53 -18.34 0.22
CA ALA A 133 -22.88 -18.84 0.40
C ALA A 133 -23.12 -19.18 1.88
N LEU A 134 -23.96 -18.38 2.55
CA LEU A 134 -24.43 -18.65 3.90
C LEU A 134 -24.99 -20.08 3.96
N PRO A 135 -24.73 -20.86 5.03
CA PRO A 135 -25.35 -22.16 5.19
C PRO A 135 -26.88 -22.00 5.09
N PRO A 136 -27.59 -22.92 4.43
CA PRO A 136 -29.04 -22.82 4.28
C PRO A 136 -29.65 -22.67 5.68
N SER A 137 -30.43 -21.60 5.85
CA SER A 137 -31.13 -21.33 7.10
C SER A 137 -32.00 -22.55 7.41
N SER A 138 -31.69 -23.25 8.51
CA SER A 138 -32.53 -24.33 9.02
C SER A 138 -33.86 -23.70 9.46
N ARG A 139 -34.84 -23.66 8.55
CA ARG A 139 -36.23 -23.43 8.94
C ARG A 139 -36.70 -24.67 9.69
N SER A 140 -36.92 -24.48 10.99
CA SER A 140 -37.73 -25.38 11.80
C SER A 140 -39.20 -25.28 11.42
#